data_AF-A0A7Z9XH24-F1
#
_entry.id   AF-A0A7Z9XH24-F1
#
_cell.length_a   1.000
_cell.length_b   1.000
_cell.length_c   1.000
_cell.angle_alpha   90.00
_cell.angle_beta   90.00
_cell.angle_gamma   90.00
#
_symmetry.space_group_name_H-M   'P 1'
#
loop_
_entity.id
_entity.type
_entity.pdbx_description
1 polymer ?
#
loop_
_entity_poly.entity_id
_entity_poly.type
_entity_poly.pdbx_seq_one_letter_code
_entity_poly.pdbx_strand_id
1 'polypeptide(L)'
;MKRRRKTLRTRFIHSFDMPLIVVAAFLFLCMCVSACVTIQKRRRPDVARIKGISENFDIGTIVRTETGQVVSFEDLIADLEGVRIVYVGERHSNEAHHDVQLEILKALHEKDSTLLVGMEMFVHSDQQALDRWSAGELDEETFLREVRWEEKWKFDFALYRVILDFIREESLTVVA
;
A
#
# COMPACT_ATOMS: atom_id res chain seq x y z
N MET A 1 67.58 -53.56 23.52
CA MET A 1 68.70 -53.62 22.54
C MET A 1 68.77 -52.29 21.78
N LYS A 2 69.92 -51.60 21.85
CA LYS A 2 70.46 -50.49 21.00
C LYS A 2 69.61 -49.23 20.65
N ARG A 3 69.93 -48.14 21.39
CA ARG A 3 70.28 -46.74 20.98
C ARG A 3 69.73 -46.16 19.65
N ARG A 4 69.22 -44.91 19.69
CA ARG A 4 69.94 -43.67 19.27
C ARG A 4 69.07 -42.40 19.38
N ARG A 5 69.58 -41.38 20.09
CA ARG A 5 69.25 -39.95 19.91
C ARG A 5 69.95 -39.41 18.66
N LYS A 6 69.29 -38.57 17.86
CA LYS A 6 69.87 -37.52 16.97
C LYS A 6 68.76 -36.49 16.65
N THR A 7 68.75 -35.33 17.31
CA THR A 7 69.30 -34.00 16.92
C THR A 7 68.41 -33.15 16.02
N LEU A 8 68.17 -31.93 16.53
CA LEU A 8 67.45 -30.77 15.99
C LEU A 8 67.69 -30.47 14.50
N ARG A 9 66.67 -29.91 13.84
CA ARG A 9 66.83 -28.79 12.91
C ARG A 9 65.62 -27.86 12.96
N THR A 10 65.85 -26.67 13.48
CA THR A 10 65.06 -25.45 13.30
C THR A 10 65.02 -25.07 11.82
N ARG A 11 63.88 -24.60 11.31
CA ARG A 11 63.84 -23.62 10.22
C ARG A 11 62.61 -22.72 10.34
N PHE A 12 62.92 -21.45 10.53
CA PHE A 12 62.06 -20.27 10.43
C PHE A 12 62.00 -19.87 8.94
N ILE A 13 60.88 -19.27 8.51
CA ILE A 13 60.70 -18.12 7.58
C ILE A 13 59.49 -18.27 6.64
N HIS A 14 58.68 -17.21 6.69
CA HIS A 14 57.55 -16.74 5.89
C HIS A 14 57.59 -16.97 4.37
N SER A 15 56.39 -17.09 3.78
CA SER A 15 55.91 -16.28 2.63
C SER A 15 54.39 -16.51 2.48
N PHE A 16 53.57 -15.55 2.92
CA PHE A 16 52.13 -15.55 2.64
C PHE A 16 51.92 -14.85 1.30
N ASP A 17 52.03 -15.60 0.20
CA ASP A 17 51.55 -15.16 -1.10
C ASP A 17 50.02 -15.32 -1.11
N MET A 18 49.30 -14.24 -0.78
CA MET A 18 47.88 -14.15 -1.10
C MET A 18 47.76 -14.04 -2.62
N PRO A 19 47.16 -15.01 -3.32
CA PRO A 19 47.15 -15.01 -4.78
C PRO A 19 46.35 -13.81 -5.28
N LEU A 20 46.86 -13.15 -6.33
CA LEU A 20 46.28 -11.99 -7.03
C LEU A 20 44.78 -12.14 -7.35
N ILE A 21 44.31 -13.38 -7.45
CA ILE A 21 42.91 -13.78 -7.62
C ILE A 21 42.02 -13.34 -6.45
N VAL A 22 42.50 -13.41 -5.20
CA VAL A 22 41.74 -13.01 -4.01
C VAL A 22 41.56 -11.49 -4.00
N VAL A 23 42.59 -10.72 -4.35
CA VAL A 23 42.49 -9.26 -4.43
C VAL A 23 41.54 -8.82 -5.56
N ALA A 24 41.59 -9.49 -6.72
CA ALA A 24 40.69 -9.22 -7.83
C ALA A 24 39.23 -9.56 -7.50
N ALA A 25 38.97 -10.66 -6.78
CA ALA A 25 37.63 -11.05 -6.34
C ALA A 25 37.05 -10.05 -5.32
N PHE A 26 37.87 -9.52 -4.41
CA PHE A 26 37.45 -8.47 -3.47
C PHE A 26 37.14 -7.13 -4.18
N LEU A 27 37.95 -6.74 -5.18
CA LEU A 27 37.70 -5.52 -5.95
C LEU A 27 36.43 -5.63 -6.81
N PHE A 28 36.16 -6.80 -7.42
CA PHE A 28 34.94 -7.03 -8.19
C PHE A 28 33.70 -7.02 -7.30
N LEU A 29 33.77 -7.65 -6.12
CA LEU A 29 32.68 -7.62 -5.14
C LEU A 29 32.37 -6.19 -4.68
N CYS A 30 33.37 -5.36 -4.40
CA CYS A 30 33.19 -3.95 -4.03
C CYS A 30 32.53 -3.11 -5.15
N MET A 31 32.83 -3.38 -6.42
CA MET A 31 32.17 -2.70 -7.55
C MET A 31 30.68 -3.07 -7.67
N CYS A 32 30.30 -4.31 -7.34
CA CYS A 32 28.90 -4.73 -7.38
C CYS A 32 28.04 -4.09 -6.27
N VAL A 33 28.61 -3.77 -5.11
CA VAL A 33 27.82 -3.17 -3.99
C VAL A 33 27.56 -1.66 -4.20
N SER A 34 28.41 -0.95 -4.94
CA SER A 34 28.20 0.48 -5.23
C SER A 34 27.07 0.76 -6.23
N ALA A 35 26.60 -0.24 -6.98
CA ALA A 35 25.41 -0.10 -7.82
C ALA A 35 24.09 -0.11 -7.02
N CYS A 36 24.14 -0.32 -5.70
CA CYS A 36 22.97 -0.34 -4.83
C CYS A 36 22.54 1.05 -4.34
N VAL A 37 23.24 2.11 -4.73
CA VAL A 37 22.91 3.49 -4.35
C VAL A 37 22.42 4.24 -5.57
N THR A 38 21.10 4.31 -5.71
CA THR A 38 20.27 5.53 -5.94
C THR A 38 18.98 5.12 -6.65
N ILE A 39 18.10 4.37 -5.97
CA ILE A 39 16.67 4.48 -6.30
C ILE A 39 16.26 5.87 -5.83
N GLN A 40 16.39 6.84 -6.72
CA GLN A 40 15.82 8.16 -6.54
C GLN A 40 14.30 7.95 -6.54
N LYS A 41 13.73 7.68 -5.37
CA LYS A 41 12.27 7.63 -5.15
C LYS A 41 11.77 8.94 -5.74
N ARG A 42 11.12 8.91 -6.91
CA ARG A 42 10.65 10.12 -7.59
C ARG A 42 9.91 10.95 -6.54
N ARG A 43 10.45 12.12 -6.17
CA ARG A 43 9.72 13.03 -5.29
C ARG A 43 8.43 13.36 -6.02
N ARG A 44 7.31 12.90 -5.46
CA ARG A 44 6.00 13.37 -5.91
C ARG A 44 6.00 14.89 -5.71
N PRO A 45 5.42 15.67 -6.64
CA PRO A 45 5.36 17.11 -6.44
C PRO A 45 4.67 17.40 -5.10
N ASP A 46 5.26 18.31 -4.32
CA ASP A 46 4.77 18.69 -3.00
C ASP A 46 3.45 19.48 -3.08
N VAL A 47 3.01 19.82 -4.30
CA VAL A 47 1.79 20.56 -4.58
C VAL A 47 0.96 19.90 -5.70
N ALA A 48 -0.36 19.96 -5.53
CA ALA A 48 -1.34 19.52 -6.51
C ALA A 48 -1.78 20.69 -7.41
N ARG A 49 -2.00 20.40 -8.70
CA ARG A 49 -2.56 21.35 -9.67
C ARG A 49 -3.88 20.84 -10.22
N ILE A 50 -4.92 21.66 -10.11
CA ILE A 50 -6.25 21.36 -10.63
C ILE A 50 -6.39 22.06 -11.99
N LYS A 51 -6.83 21.32 -13.02
CA LYS A 51 -7.02 21.89 -14.37
C LYS A 51 -8.10 22.98 -14.31
N GLY A 52 -7.75 24.19 -14.75
CA GLY A 52 -8.66 25.34 -14.74
C GLY A 52 -8.49 26.28 -13.54
N ILE A 53 -7.69 25.88 -12.54
CA ILE A 53 -7.35 26.71 -11.38
C ILE A 53 -5.86 27.07 -11.46
N SER A 54 -5.54 28.35 -11.30
CA SER A 54 -4.15 28.85 -11.41
C SER A 54 -3.31 28.62 -10.16
N GLU A 55 -3.96 28.40 -9.02
CA GLU A 55 -3.33 28.19 -7.73
C GLU A 55 -2.76 26.77 -7.59
N ASN A 56 -1.75 26.64 -6.75
CA ASN A 56 -1.18 25.36 -6.33
C ASN A 56 -1.64 25.08 -4.90
N PHE A 57 -1.93 23.82 -4.60
CA PHE A 57 -2.42 23.41 -3.29
C PHE A 57 -1.48 22.42 -2.62
N ASP A 58 -1.30 22.54 -1.32
CA ASP A 58 -0.54 21.56 -0.54
C ASP A 58 -1.28 20.21 -0.51
N ILE A 59 -0.53 19.12 -0.39
CA ILE A 59 -1.12 17.78 -0.26
C ILE A 59 -2.03 17.71 0.98
N GLY A 60 -3.23 17.15 0.80
CA GLY A 60 -4.27 17.06 1.84
C GLY A 60 -5.25 18.23 1.84
N THR A 61 -5.02 19.28 1.04
CA THR A 61 -5.98 20.39 0.91
C THR A 61 -7.25 19.91 0.18
N ILE A 62 -8.42 20.14 0.78
CA ILE A 62 -9.72 19.91 0.14
C ILE A 62 -10.13 21.19 -0.58
N VAL A 63 -10.43 21.07 -1.87
CA VAL A 63 -10.73 22.21 -2.75
C VAL A 63 -12.05 21.99 -3.45
N ARG A 64 -12.96 22.96 -3.34
CA ARG A 64 -14.16 23.05 -4.17
C ARG A 64 -13.74 23.36 -5.60
N THR A 65 -13.90 22.41 -6.52
CA THR A 65 -13.33 22.54 -7.87
C THR A 65 -14.00 23.61 -8.74
N GLU A 66 -15.23 24.00 -8.43
CA GLU A 66 -16.00 25.02 -9.15
C GLU A 66 -15.44 26.42 -8.92
N THR A 67 -14.95 26.69 -7.71
CA THR A 67 -14.52 28.03 -7.28
C THR A 67 -13.03 28.12 -6.98
N GLY A 68 -12.37 26.98 -6.74
CA GLY A 68 -11.01 26.90 -6.20
C GLY A 68 -10.91 27.22 -4.72
N GLN A 69 -12.05 27.37 -4.02
CA GLN A 69 -12.07 27.64 -2.60
C GLN A 69 -11.57 26.41 -1.81
N VAL A 70 -10.62 26.64 -0.91
CA VAL A 70 -10.23 25.67 0.11
C VAL A 70 -11.35 25.56 1.14
N VAL A 71 -11.76 24.34 1.45
CA VAL A 71 -12.81 24.01 2.42
C VAL A 71 -12.28 23.06 3.48
N SER A 72 -12.90 23.04 4.66
CA SER A 72 -12.55 22.02 5.67
C SER A 72 -13.17 20.66 5.31
N PHE A 73 -12.78 19.62 6.05
CA PHE A 73 -13.41 18.32 5.92
C PHE A 73 -14.87 18.37 6.40
N GLU A 74 -15.16 19.13 7.47
CA GLU A 74 -16.52 19.32 7.97
C GLU A 74 -17.41 20.02 6.94
N ASP A 75 -16.88 21.04 6.24
CA ASP A 75 -17.59 21.71 5.15
C ASP A 75 -17.86 20.75 3.99
N LEU A 76 -16.90 19.89 3.63
CA LEU A 76 -17.09 18.85 2.63
C LEU A 76 -18.22 17.90 3.03
N ILE A 77 -18.21 17.37 4.26
CA ILE A 77 -19.24 16.43 4.72
C ILE A 77 -20.62 17.12 4.80
N ALA A 78 -20.67 18.38 5.24
CA ALA A 78 -21.91 19.17 5.24
C ALA A 78 -22.49 19.37 3.84
N ASP A 79 -21.65 19.60 2.83
CA ASP A 79 -22.08 19.72 1.43
C ASP A 79 -22.60 18.39 0.85
N LEU A 80 -22.08 17.27 1.33
CA LEU A 80 -22.51 15.93 0.92
C LEU A 80 -23.80 15.50 1.62
N GLU A 81 -24.20 16.17 2.70
CA GLU A 81 -25.44 15.89 3.42
C GLU A 81 -26.66 16.13 2.51
N GLY A 82 -27.52 15.12 2.38
CA GLY A 82 -28.69 15.17 1.50
C GLY A 82 -28.39 14.89 0.02
N VAL A 83 -27.12 14.67 -0.36
CA VAL A 83 -26.77 14.16 -1.69
C VAL A 83 -27.11 12.67 -1.76
N ARG A 84 -27.91 12.29 -2.75
CA ARG A 84 -28.38 10.91 -2.92
C ARG A 84 -27.28 9.90 -3.31
N ILE A 85 -26.28 10.35 -4.07
CA ILE A 85 -25.17 9.50 -4.55
C ILE A 85 -23.88 10.30 -4.49
N VAL A 86 -22.89 9.78 -3.77
CA VAL A 86 -21.55 10.34 -3.67
C VAL A 86 -20.58 9.41 -4.37
N TYR A 87 -19.77 9.95 -5.29
CA TYR A 87 -18.70 9.20 -5.95
C TYR A 87 -17.35 9.60 -5.34
N VAL A 88 -16.58 8.61 -4.88
CA VAL A 88 -15.24 8.83 -4.33
C VAL A 88 -14.21 8.12 -5.21
N GLY A 89 -13.59 8.89 -6.11
CA GLY A 89 -12.60 8.37 -7.05
C GLY A 89 -11.23 8.15 -6.41
N GLU A 90 -10.50 7.17 -6.92
CA GLU A 90 -9.20 6.78 -6.37
C GLU A 90 -8.20 6.36 -7.48
N ARG A 91 -6.99 5.97 -7.08
CA ARG A 91 -5.98 5.36 -7.95
C ARG A 91 -5.59 4.05 -7.30
N HIS A 92 -5.95 2.91 -7.90
CA HIS A 92 -6.07 1.60 -7.24
C HIS A 92 -4.89 1.11 -6.38
N SER A 93 -3.71 1.71 -6.55
CA SER A 93 -2.47 1.36 -5.83
C SER A 93 -2.01 2.47 -4.86
N ASN A 94 -2.87 3.45 -4.55
CA ASN A 94 -2.55 4.56 -3.67
C ASN A 94 -3.31 4.44 -2.35
N GLU A 95 -2.63 3.91 -1.35
CA GLU A 95 -3.13 3.76 0.03
C GLU A 95 -3.81 5.03 0.58
N ALA A 96 -3.19 6.21 0.38
CA ALA A 96 -3.76 7.47 0.86
C ALA A 96 -5.13 7.81 0.24
N HIS A 97 -5.45 7.30 -0.96
CA HIS A 97 -6.79 7.49 -1.51
C HIS A 97 -7.83 6.58 -0.82
N HIS A 98 -7.43 5.36 -0.44
CA HIS A 98 -8.30 4.46 0.31
C HIS A 98 -8.53 4.95 1.74
N ASP A 99 -7.53 5.58 2.36
CA ASP A 99 -7.69 6.25 3.66
C ASP A 99 -8.76 7.36 3.58
N VAL A 100 -8.71 8.19 2.54
CA VAL A 100 -9.71 9.25 2.31
C VAL A 100 -11.09 8.66 2.04
N GLN A 101 -11.19 7.56 1.28
CA GLN A 101 -12.46 6.85 1.08
C GLN A 101 -13.05 6.37 2.41
N LEU A 102 -12.23 5.79 3.29
CA LEU A 102 -12.65 5.34 4.61
C LEU A 102 -13.10 6.51 5.51
N GLU A 103 -12.37 7.63 5.49
CA GLU A 103 -12.69 8.82 6.28
C GLU A 103 -14.05 9.41 5.87
N ILE A 104 -14.29 9.55 4.56
CA ILE A 104 -15.58 9.99 4.02
C ILE A 104 -16.69 9.00 4.37
N LEU A 105 -16.46 7.71 4.19
CA LEU A 105 -17.45 6.66 4.49
C LEU A 105 -17.86 6.70 5.96
N LYS A 106 -16.91 6.80 6.89
CA LYS A 106 -17.17 6.93 8.34
C LYS A 106 -18.02 8.16 8.63
N ALA A 107 -17.61 9.32 8.11
CA ALA A 107 -18.30 10.57 8.38
C ALA A 107 -19.73 10.60 7.82
N LEU A 108 -19.98 9.99 6.66
CA LEU A 108 -21.32 9.87 6.09
C LEU A 108 -22.18 8.86 6.84
N HIS A 109 -21.62 7.72 7.25
CA HIS A 109 -22.32 6.71 8.04
C HIS A 109 -22.76 7.25 9.41
N GLU A 110 -21.94 8.08 10.05
CA GLU A 110 -22.30 8.77 11.30
C GLU A 110 -23.55 9.66 11.15
N LYS A 111 -23.81 10.17 9.94
CA LYS A 111 -24.98 11.01 9.63
C LYS A 111 -26.20 10.20 9.20
N ASP A 112 -25.97 9.10 8.48
CA ASP A 112 -27.01 8.22 7.96
C ASP A 112 -26.60 6.75 8.08
N SER A 113 -27.15 6.06 9.08
CA SER A 113 -26.91 4.64 9.30
C SER A 113 -27.55 3.71 8.28
N THR A 114 -28.31 4.26 7.32
CA THR A 114 -28.90 3.52 6.19
C THR A 114 -28.07 3.63 4.91
N LEU A 115 -26.87 4.22 5.00
CA LEU A 115 -25.94 4.37 3.89
C LEU A 115 -25.62 3.02 3.23
N LEU A 116 -25.67 3.01 1.90
CA LEU A 116 -25.30 1.86 1.08
C LEU A 116 -23.96 2.16 0.38
N VAL A 117 -23.11 1.14 0.26
CA VAL A 117 -21.80 1.28 -0.38
C VAL A 117 -21.79 0.53 -1.71
N GLY A 118 -21.35 1.18 -2.79
CA GLY A 118 -21.03 0.52 -4.05
C GLY A 118 -19.52 0.55 -4.27
N MET A 119 -18.94 -0.56 -4.74
CA MET A 119 -17.50 -0.64 -5.01
C MET A 119 -17.24 -1.27 -6.38
N GLU A 120 -16.38 -0.63 -7.18
CA GLU A 120 -16.17 -0.92 -8.61
C GLU A 120 -15.78 -2.38 -8.90
N MET A 121 -15.05 -3.02 -7.99
CA MET A 121 -14.49 -4.35 -8.19
C MET A 121 -15.51 -5.49 -8.07
N PHE A 122 -16.65 -5.22 -7.45
CA PHE A 122 -17.70 -6.21 -7.28
C PHE A 122 -18.72 -6.10 -8.40
N VAL A 123 -19.26 -7.26 -8.78
CA VAL A 123 -20.30 -7.41 -9.78
C VAL A 123 -21.50 -8.11 -9.16
N HIS A 124 -22.68 -7.97 -9.74
CA HIS A 124 -23.93 -8.60 -9.27
C HIS A 124 -23.80 -10.08 -8.80
N SER A 125 -22.95 -10.91 -9.43
CA SER A 125 -22.75 -12.30 -8.99
C SER A 125 -22.12 -12.44 -7.61
N ASP A 126 -21.51 -11.39 -7.08
CA ASP A 126 -20.82 -11.36 -5.79
C ASP A 126 -21.76 -11.00 -4.63
N GLN A 127 -23.00 -10.57 -4.91
CA GLN A 127 -23.92 -10.02 -3.91
C GLN A 127 -24.10 -10.97 -2.72
N GLN A 128 -24.24 -12.27 -2.96
CA GLN A 128 -24.38 -13.24 -1.87
C GLN A 128 -23.14 -13.31 -0.95
N ALA A 129 -21.94 -13.18 -1.50
CA ALA A 129 -20.71 -13.17 -0.71
C ALA A 129 -20.56 -11.84 0.05
N LEU A 130 -20.97 -10.73 -0.55
CA LEU A 130 -20.99 -9.41 0.09
C LEU A 130 -21.96 -9.36 1.27
N ASP A 131 -23.18 -9.85 1.10
CA ASP A 131 -24.19 -9.90 2.16
C ASP A 131 -23.67 -10.68 3.38
N ARG A 132 -23.03 -11.83 3.12
CA ARG A 132 -22.44 -12.69 4.17
C ARG A 132 -21.20 -12.06 4.81
N TRP A 133 -20.38 -11.36 4.03
CA TRP A 133 -19.25 -10.59 4.56
C TRP A 133 -19.73 -9.50 5.52
N SER A 134 -20.69 -8.67 5.09
CA SER A 134 -21.28 -7.61 5.90
C SER A 134 -21.96 -8.16 7.17
N ALA A 135 -22.54 -9.35 7.11
CA ALA A 135 -23.11 -10.05 8.27
C ALA A 135 -22.06 -10.70 9.20
N GLY A 136 -20.77 -10.64 8.86
CA GLY A 136 -19.69 -11.25 9.65
C GLY A 136 -19.63 -12.78 9.57
N GLU A 137 -20.24 -13.38 8.55
CA GLU A 137 -20.33 -14.83 8.36
C GLU A 137 -19.14 -15.43 7.59
N LEU A 138 -18.27 -14.57 7.03
CA LEU A 138 -17.12 -14.95 6.25
C LEU A 138 -15.82 -14.49 6.90
N ASP A 139 -14.84 -15.39 6.94
CA ASP A 139 -13.44 -15.00 7.08
C ASP A 139 -12.90 -14.41 5.78
N GLU A 140 -11.77 -13.69 5.88
CA GLU A 140 -11.15 -13.00 4.75
C GLU A 140 -10.80 -13.97 3.62
N GLU A 141 -10.21 -15.13 3.93
CA GLU A 141 -9.79 -16.11 2.92
C GLU A 141 -10.98 -16.60 2.09
N THR A 142 -12.09 -16.94 2.77
CA THR A 142 -13.30 -17.43 2.13
C THR A 142 -13.97 -16.33 1.31
N PHE A 143 -14.04 -15.11 1.83
CA PHE A 143 -14.57 -13.96 1.10
C PHE A 143 -13.81 -13.72 -0.21
N LEU A 144 -12.48 -13.62 -0.14
CA LEU A 144 -11.64 -13.36 -1.33
C LEU A 144 -11.76 -14.45 -2.39
N ARG A 145 -11.91 -15.71 -1.96
CA ARG A 145 -12.15 -16.85 -2.86
C ARG A 145 -13.52 -16.76 -3.53
N GLU A 146 -14.58 -16.49 -2.78
CA GLU A 146 -15.94 -16.40 -3.30
C GLU A 146 -16.10 -15.24 -4.29
N VAL A 147 -15.55 -14.07 -3.98
CA VAL A 147 -15.55 -12.91 -4.88
C VAL A 147 -14.43 -12.97 -5.92
N ARG A 148 -13.65 -14.06 -6.02
CA ARG A 148 -12.55 -14.23 -6.99
C ARG A 148 -11.64 -13.01 -7.10
N TRP A 149 -11.24 -12.45 -5.95
CA TRP A 149 -10.55 -11.16 -5.84
C TRP A 149 -9.31 -11.06 -6.73
N GLU A 150 -8.41 -12.04 -6.63
CA GLU A 150 -7.16 -12.11 -7.39
C GLU A 150 -7.38 -12.18 -8.90
N GLU A 151 -8.49 -12.77 -9.34
CA GLU A 151 -8.75 -12.97 -10.76
C GLU A 151 -9.43 -11.75 -11.40
N LYS A 152 -10.35 -11.10 -10.66
CA LYS A 152 -11.11 -9.95 -11.15
C LYS A 152 -10.39 -8.63 -10.91
N TRP A 153 -9.94 -8.38 -9.68
CA TRP A 153 -9.46 -7.06 -9.29
C TRP A 153 -7.95 -6.89 -9.44
N LYS A 154 -7.16 -7.92 -9.08
CA LYS A 154 -5.69 -7.96 -9.28
C LYS A 154 -4.91 -6.86 -8.54
N PHE A 155 -5.50 -6.26 -7.50
CA PHE A 155 -4.81 -5.37 -6.57
C PHE A 155 -4.68 -6.04 -5.21
N ASP A 156 -3.64 -5.66 -4.46
CA ASP A 156 -3.44 -6.17 -3.10
C ASP A 156 -4.66 -5.86 -2.23
N PHE A 157 -5.26 -6.91 -1.66
CA PHE A 157 -6.42 -6.78 -0.79
C PHE A 157 -6.14 -5.89 0.43
N ALA A 158 -4.89 -5.82 0.89
CA ALA A 158 -4.51 -4.97 2.03
C ALA A 158 -4.89 -3.50 1.84
N LEU A 159 -4.95 -3.01 0.58
CA LEU A 159 -5.37 -1.64 0.26
C LEU A 159 -6.87 -1.40 0.52
N TYR A 160 -7.69 -2.44 0.41
CA TYR A 160 -9.15 -2.37 0.53
C TYR A 160 -9.66 -2.92 1.86
N ARG A 161 -8.82 -3.71 2.55
CA ARG A 161 -9.17 -4.40 3.80
C ARG A 161 -9.79 -3.44 4.81
N VAL A 162 -9.20 -2.26 5.02
CA VAL A 162 -9.71 -1.30 6.03
C VAL A 162 -11.11 -0.79 5.74
N ILE A 163 -11.49 -0.67 4.46
CA ILE A 163 -12.84 -0.28 4.04
C ILE A 163 -13.82 -1.44 4.24
N LEU A 164 -13.43 -2.64 3.83
CA LEU A 164 -14.27 -3.84 3.94
C LEU A 164 -14.44 -4.31 5.38
N ASP A 165 -13.43 -4.15 6.22
CA ASP A 165 -13.53 -4.41 7.66
C ASP A 165 -14.51 -3.44 8.31
N PHE A 166 -14.42 -2.13 8.00
CA PHE A 166 -15.40 -1.16 8.49
C PHE A 166 -16.83 -1.49 8.04
N ILE A 167 -17.00 -1.90 6.78
CA ILE A 167 -18.30 -2.36 6.25
C ILE A 167 -18.86 -3.52 7.08
N ARG A 168 -18.02 -4.50 7.42
CA ARG A 168 -18.41 -5.65 8.25
C ARG A 168 -18.69 -5.24 9.69
N GLU A 169 -17.84 -4.41 10.28
CA GLU A 169 -17.98 -3.93 11.67
C GLU A 169 -19.29 -3.19 11.88
N GLU A 170 -19.68 -2.34 10.92
CA GLU A 170 -20.92 -1.56 10.97
C GLU A 170 -22.12 -2.25 10.31
N SER A 171 -21.93 -3.46 9.77
CA SER A 171 -22.96 -4.21 9.03
C SER A 171 -23.58 -3.40 7.86
N LEU A 172 -22.76 -2.60 7.19
CA LEU A 172 -23.14 -1.80 6.04
C LEU A 172 -23.50 -2.71 4.85
N THR A 173 -24.57 -2.36 4.13
CA THR A 173 -24.93 -3.08 2.92
C THR A 173 -24.06 -2.62 1.75
N VAL A 174 -23.40 -3.58 1.09
CA VAL A 174 -22.70 -3.35 -0.17
C VAL A 174 -23.59 -3.78 -1.33
N VAL A 175 -23.72 -2.94 -2.35
CA VAL A 175 -24.54 -3.21 -3.55
C VAL A 175 -23.62 -3.39 -4.76
N ALA A 176 -23.80 -4.50 -5.48
CA ALA A 176 -23.00 -4.89 -6.66
C ALA A 176 -23.83 -5.10 -7.94
#